data_AF-Q16N78-F1
#
_entry.id   AF-Q16N78-F1
#
_cell.length_a   1.000
_cell.length_b   1.000
_cell.length_c   1.000
_cell.angle_alpha   90.00
_cell.angle_beta   90.00
_cell.angle_gamma   90.00
#
_symmetry.space_group_name_H-M   'P 1'
#
loop_
_entity.id
_entity.type
_entity.pdbx_description
1 polymer ?
#
loop_
_entity_poly.entity_id
_entity_poly.type
_entity_poly.pdbx_seq_one_letter_code
_entity_poly.pdbx_strand_id
1 'polypeptide(L)'
;MNLLPVFITVFSIFLRYHIFGPQSTSRVTFERIQQISGADVANFTNLRLIGGNDAMPFLNGSWELFQDLDNNWSQFVRLWYQSPVATDATFYPIQTPNRSIRVCDHLNSEHYRAWWNRNRYAVNYPEPQQGRWMCPFPKGEYYLRWVALEKGVLPWVSKPGLYRMDFCLANNGVVRMIHALYFRVQPVIGQFQHNRK
;
A
#
# COMPACT_ATOMS: atom_id res chain seq x y z
N MET A 1 30.99 33.91 -7.66
CA MET A 1 29.54 33.96 -7.95
C MET A 1 29.32 33.22 -9.26
N ASN A 2 29.21 31.90 -9.17
CA ASN A 2 29.11 31.01 -10.33
C ASN A 2 28.31 29.77 -9.92
N LEU A 3 27.53 29.25 -10.88
CA LEU A 3 26.85 27.95 -10.92
C LEU A 3 25.48 27.85 -10.24
N LEU A 4 24.57 28.73 -10.66
CA LEU A 4 23.12 28.54 -10.63
C LEU A 4 22.60 28.41 -12.09
N PRO A 5 22.95 27.33 -12.84
CA PRO A 5 22.00 26.80 -13.83
C PRO A 5 22.14 25.29 -14.17
N VAL A 6 22.49 24.39 -13.24
CA VAL A 6 22.58 22.93 -13.54
C VAL A 6 21.68 22.04 -12.66
N PHE A 7 21.20 22.53 -11.52
CA PHE A 7 20.34 21.72 -10.63
C PHE A 7 18.86 21.65 -11.03
N ILE A 8 18.38 22.56 -11.89
CA ILE A 8 16.97 22.58 -12.30
C ILE A 8 16.70 21.63 -13.48
N THR A 9 17.69 21.34 -14.33
CA THR A 9 17.48 20.52 -15.53
C THR A 9 17.57 19.02 -15.28
N VAL A 10 18.34 18.54 -14.30
CA VAL A 10 18.39 17.09 -13.97
C VAL A 10 17.15 16.63 -13.18
N PHE A 11 16.61 17.49 -12.31
CA PHE A 11 15.38 17.17 -11.57
C PHE A 11 14.12 17.21 -12.46
N SER A 12 14.13 18.04 -13.52
CA SER A 12 13.01 18.16 -14.46
C SER A 12 12.91 17.02 -15.48
N ILE A 13 14.04 16.40 -15.83
CA ILE A 13 14.09 15.32 -16.84
C ILE A 13 13.75 13.96 -16.21
N PHE A 14 14.16 13.69 -14.97
CA PHE A 14 13.70 12.48 -14.25
C PHE A 14 12.22 12.53 -13.87
N LEU A 15 11.68 13.72 -13.59
CA LEU A 15 10.25 13.91 -13.35
C LEU A 15 9.41 13.83 -14.65
N ARG A 16 10.00 14.10 -15.83
CA ARG A 16 9.32 13.98 -17.13
C ARG A 16 9.42 12.61 -17.81
N TYR A 17 10.46 11.81 -17.56
CA TYR A 17 10.64 10.52 -18.26
C TYR A 17 9.98 9.30 -17.60
N HIS A 18 9.47 9.38 -16.37
CA HIS A 18 8.81 8.25 -15.71
C HIS A 18 7.37 8.51 -15.20
N ILE A 19 6.84 9.73 -15.35
CA ILE A 19 5.55 10.12 -14.74
C ILE A 19 4.40 10.30 -15.73
N PHE A 20 4.63 10.48 -17.03
CA PHE A 20 3.54 10.70 -17.99
C PHE A 20 3.60 9.78 -19.21
N GLY A 21 3.22 8.51 -19.00
CA GLY A 21 2.39 7.82 -19.99
C GLY A 21 0.92 8.15 -19.68
N PRO A 22 0.01 8.25 -20.67
CA PRO A 22 -1.39 8.47 -20.41
C PRO A 22 -1.89 7.32 -19.52
N GLN A 23 -2.17 7.60 -18.25
CA GLN A 23 -2.91 6.65 -17.43
C GLN A 23 -4.31 6.61 -18.04
N SER A 24 -4.62 5.50 -18.71
CA SER A 24 -6.00 5.14 -18.97
C SER A 24 -6.73 5.28 -17.65
N THR A 25 -7.82 6.04 -17.63
CA THR A 25 -8.76 6.07 -16.51
C THR A 25 -9.03 4.62 -16.15
N SER A 26 -8.46 4.16 -15.04
CA SER A 26 -8.47 2.76 -14.66
C SER A 26 -9.22 2.64 -13.36
N ARG A 27 -10.25 1.81 -13.36
CA ARG A 27 -11.04 1.53 -12.17
C ARG A 27 -10.30 0.49 -11.35
N VAL A 28 -9.91 0.88 -10.14
CA VAL A 28 -9.36 -0.02 -9.13
C VAL A 28 -10.46 -0.46 -8.19
N THR A 29 -10.61 -1.78 -8.05
CA THR A 29 -11.56 -2.45 -7.17
C THR A 29 -10.78 -3.35 -6.22
N PHE A 30 -10.81 -3.08 -4.91
CA PHE A 30 -10.18 -3.96 -3.93
C PHE A 30 -11.10 -5.17 -3.68
N GLU A 31 -10.54 -6.37 -3.76
CA GLU A 31 -11.33 -7.63 -3.68
C GLU A 31 -11.22 -8.30 -2.32
N ARG A 32 -10.00 -8.37 -1.76
CA ARG A 32 -9.77 -9.02 -0.45
C ARG A 32 -8.45 -8.60 0.17
N ILE A 33 -8.40 -8.68 1.50
CA ILE A 33 -7.18 -8.64 2.30
C ILE A 33 -7.01 -9.98 3.00
N GLN A 34 -5.79 -10.52 3.02
CA GLN A 34 -5.51 -11.83 3.60
C GLN A 34 -4.14 -11.83 4.28
N GLN A 35 -4.06 -12.39 5.48
CA GLN A 35 -2.79 -12.76 6.10
C GLN A 35 -2.30 -14.07 5.48
N ILE A 36 -1.13 -14.03 4.83
CA ILE A 36 -0.53 -15.20 4.16
C ILE A 36 0.43 -15.92 5.11
N SER A 37 1.14 -15.18 5.97
CA SER A 37 2.06 -15.73 6.96
C SER A 37 2.24 -14.79 8.15
N GLY A 38 2.98 -15.24 9.16
CA GLY A 38 3.34 -14.44 10.34
C GLY A 38 2.30 -14.43 11.44
N ALA A 39 1.58 -15.54 11.63
CA ALA A 39 0.66 -15.71 12.75
C ALA A 39 1.38 -15.72 14.12
N ASP A 40 2.70 -15.93 14.13
CA ASP A 40 3.58 -15.74 15.29
C ASP A 40 3.92 -14.26 15.56
N VAL A 41 3.75 -13.39 14.55
CA VAL A 41 4.06 -11.95 14.64
C VAL A 41 2.82 -11.16 15.05
N ALA A 42 1.70 -11.40 14.38
CA ALA A 42 0.44 -10.72 14.64
C ALA A 42 -0.72 -11.53 14.07
N ASN A 43 -1.94 -11.27 14.56
CA ASN A 43 -3.17 -11.89 14.09
C ASN A 43 -4.12 -10.84 13.51
N PHE A 44 -4.42 -10.94 12.22
CA PHE A 44 -5.32 -10.04 11.50
C PHE A 44 -6.62 -10.72 11.06
N THR A 45 -6.95 -11.90 11.60
CA THR A 45 -8.13 -12.68 11.18
C THR A 45 -9.46 -11.97 11.40
N ASN A 46 -9.51 -10.91 12.19
CA ASN A 46 -10.70 -10.10 12.45
C ASN A 46 -10.76 -8.80 11.64
N LEU A 47 -9.74 -8.50 10.83
CA LEU A 47 -9.74 -7.34 9.94
C LEU A 47 -10.50 -7.67 8.65
N ARG A 48 -11.38 -6.77 8.23
CA ARG A 48 -12.21 -6.92 7.03
C ARG A 48 -12.03 -5.73 6.10
N LEU A 49 -11.98 -6.04 4.81
CA LEU A 49 -12.22 -5.08 3.75
C LEU A 49 -13.73 -4.98 3.53
N ILE A 50 -14.29 -3.80 3.71
CA ILE A 50 -15.72 -3.52 3.53
C ILE A 50 -15.87 -2.48 2.43
N GLY A 51 -16.76 -2.76 1.47
CA GLY A 51 -17.02 -1.87 0.33
C GLY A 51 -16.88 -2.62 -0.98
N GLY A 52 -17.87 -2.45 -1.85
CA GLY A 52 -17.95 -3.10 -3.16
C GLY A 52 -17.58 -2.15 -4.30
N ASN A 53 -17.75 -2.65 -5.53
CA ASN A 53 -17.14 -2.13 -6.76
C ASN A 53 -17.27 -0.60 -6.99
N ASP A 54 -18.32 0.08 -6.51
CA ASP A 54 -18.58 1.52 -6.76
C ASP A 54 -18.47 2.42 -5.51
N ALA A 55 -18.29 1.85 -4.31
CA ALA A 55 -18.12 2.63 -3.08
C ALA A 55 -16.63 2.75 -2.71
N MET A 56 -16.28 3.79 -1.94
CA MET A 56 -14.96 3.84 -1.31
C MET A 56 -14.83 2.63 -0.38
N PRO A 57 -13.78 1.80 -0.50
CA PRO A 57 -13.58 0.69 0.40
C PRO A 57 -12.93 1.17 1.71
N PHE A 58 -13.25 0.48 2.79
CA PHE A 58 -12.77 0.78 4.13
C PHE A 58 -12.28 -0.49 4.81
N LEU A 59 -11.28 -0.36 5.66
CA LEU A 59 -10.86 -1.39 6.62
C LEU A 59 -11.65 -1.22 7.91
N ASN A 60 -12.19 -2.33 8.41
CA ASN A 60 -12.90 -2.38 9.68
C ASN A 60 -12.61 -3.70 10.40
N GLY A 61 -12.34 -3.64 11.69
CA GLY A 61 -12.10 -4.81 12.53
C GLY A 61 -10.95 -4.62 13.50
N SER A 62 -10.53 -5.72 14.11
CA SER A 62 -9.42 -5.76 15.05
C SER A 62 -8.27 -6.63 14.55
N TRP A 63 -7.09 -6.38 15.13
CA TRP A 63 -5.91 -7.20 14.96
C TRP A 63 -5.07 -7.15 16.24
N GLU A 64 -4.25 -8.17 16.46
CA GLU A 64 -3.39 -8.29 17.64
C GLU A 64 -1.94 -8.39 17.20
N LEU A 65 -1.07 -7.64 17.85
CA LEU A 65 0.37 -7.70 17.66
C LEU A 65 1.00 -8.43 18.84
N PHE A 66 1.78 -9.47 18.59
CA PHE A 66 2.33 -10.31 19.66
C PHE A 66 3.69 -9.82 20.19
N GLN A 67 4.36 -8.94 19.45
CA GLN A 67 5.68 -8.42 19.81
C GLN A 67 5.89 -6.99 19.29
N ASP A 68 6.68 -6.22 20.02
CA ASP A 68 6.97 -4.84 19.67
C ASP A 68 7.67 -4.73 18.31
N LEU A 69 7.27 -3.74 17.52
CA LEU A 69 7.93 -3.42 16.25
C LEU A 69 8.86 -2.22 16.43
N ASP A 70 10.16 -2.49 16.42
CA ASP A 70 11.24 -1.52 16.49
C ASP A 70 12.05 -1.45 15.18
N ASN A 71 13.28 -0.91 15.22
CA ASN A 71 14.15 -0.80 14.05
C ASN A 71 14.84 -2.11 13.62
N ASN A 72 14.69 -3.22 14.35
CA ASN A 72 15.06 -4.54 13.85
C ASN A 72 14.07 -5.05 12.81
N TRP A 73 12.88 -4.45 12.78
CA TRP A 73 11.86 -4.71 11.79
C TRP A 73 11.98 -3.75 10.59
N SER A 74 11.70 -4.29 9.42
CA SER A 74 11.63 -3.55 8.18
C SER A 74 10.42 -3.99 7.36
N GLN A 75 9.85 -3.06 6.61
CA GLN A 75 8.71 -3.31 5.73
C GLN A 75 9.06 -3.00 4.28
N PHE A 76 8.44 -3.74 3.37
CA PHE A 76 8.55 -3.52 1.93
C PHE A 76 7.34 -4.12 1.22
N VAL A 77 7.18 -3.80 -0.06
CA VAL A 77 6.06 -4.25 -0.89
C VAL A 77 6.56 -5.10 -2.06
N ARG A 78 5.95 -6.26 -2.26
CA ARG A 78 6.07 -7.04 -3.50
C ARG A 78 4.77 -6.96 -4.27
N LEU A 79 4.84 -6.77 -5.58
CA LEU A 79 3.67 -6.70 -6.43
C LEU A 79 3.65 -7.89 -7.38
N TRP A 80 2.47 -8.46 -7.58
CA TRP A 80 2.24 -9.58 -8.47
C TRP A 80 1.05 -9.29 -9.36
N TYR A 81 1.06 -9.84 -10.57
CA TYR A 81 0.03 -9.64 -11.58
C TYR A 81 -0.42 -10.95 -12.21
N GLN A 82 -1.72 -11.06 -12.40
CA GLN A 82 -2.38 -12.11 -13.15
C GLN A 82 -3.17 -11.48 -14.29
N SER A 83 -2.90 -11.97 -15.50
CA SER A 83 -3.57 -11.54 -16.72
C SER A 83 -5.05 -11.93 -16.69
N PRO A 84 -5.97 -11.09 -17.21
CA PRO A 84 -7.39 -11.44 -17.30
C PRO A 84 -7.66 -12.62 -18.25
N VAL A 85 -6.72 -12.92 -19.16
CA VAL A 85 -6.80 -14.08 -20.08
C VAL A 85 -6.03 -15.30 -19.57
N ALA A 86 -5.43 -15.23 -18.38
CA ALA A 86 -4.74 -16.38 -17.79
C ALA A 86 -5.76 -17.49 -17.48
N THR A 87 -5.47 -18.70 -17.96
CA THR A 87 -6.29 -19.90 -17.70
C THR A 87 -5.87 -20.61 -16.41
N ASP A 88 -4.68 -20.32 -15.91
CA ASP A 88 -4.18 -20.74 -14.62
C ASP A 88 -4.31 -19.59 -13.58
N ALA A 89 -4.42 -19.94 -12.30
CA ALA A 89 -4.48 -18.97 -11.19
C ALA A 89 -3.10 -18.36 -10.86
N THR A 90 -2.20 -18.30 -11.84
CA THR A 90 -0.78 -18.00 -11.64
C THR A 90 -0.54 -16.50 -11.61
N PHE A 91 0.22 -16.07 -10.59
CA PHE A 91 0.66 -14.69 -10.44
C PHE A 91 2.12 -14.55 -10.85
N TYR A 92 2.43 -13.55 -11.67
CA TYR A 92 3.79 -13.21 -12.08
C TYR A 92 4.31 -12.01 -11.28
N PRO A 93 5.56 -12.06 -10.77
CA PRO A 93 6.13 -10.94 -10.02
C PRO A 93 6.31 -9.73 -10.92
N ILE A 94 5.94 -8.55 -10.42
CA ILE A 94 6.25 -7.26 -11.01
C ILE A 94 7.50 -6.71 -10.33
N GLN A 95 8.48 -6.28 -11.12
CA GLN A 95 9.66 -5.63 -10.59
C GLN A 95 9.28 -4.26 -10.01
N THR A 96 9.28 -4.18 -8.68
CA THR A 96 9.16 -2.92 -7.93
C THR A 96 10.55 -2.49 -7.48
N PRO A 97 10.79 -1.17 -7.29
CA PRO A 97 12.00 -0.72 -6.61
C PRO A 97 12.09 -1.40 -5.24
N ASN A 98 13.15 -2.16 -5.00
CA ASN A 98 13.37 -2.83 -3.73
C ASN A 98 13.73 -1.79 -2.66
N ARG A 99 12.69 -1.16 -2.08
CA ARG A 99 12.83 -0.18 -1.00
C ARG A 99 12.29 -0.81 0.27
N SER A 100 13.21 -1.34 1.07
CA SER A 100 12.94 -1.68 2.47
C SER A 100 13.08 -0.42 3.33
N ILE A 101 12.12 -0.21 4.22
CA ILE A 101 12.13 0.88 5.20
C ILE A 101 12.00 0.28 6.60
N ARG A 102 12.83 0.71 7.55
CA ARG A 102 12.71 0.26 8.95
C ARG A 102 11.41 0.76 9.55
N VAL A 103 10.81 -0.01 10.46
CA VAL A 103 9.49 0.32 11.01
C VAL A 103 9.49 1.68 11.71
N CYS A 104 10.46 2.00 12.56
CA CYS A 104 10.47 3.33 13.20
C CYS A 104 10.66 4.46 12.19
N ASP A 105 11.48 4.27 11.16
CA ASP A 105 11.69 5.29 10.13
C ASP A 105 10.38 5.58 9.39
N HIS A 106 9.58 4.53 9.11
CA HIS A 106 8.24 4.69 8.54
C HIS A 106 7.30 5.40 9.51
N LEU A 107 7.24 4.99 10.78
CA LEU A 107 6.37 5.61 11.79
C LEU A 107 6.72 7.10 11.98
N ASN A 108 7.99 7.46 11.90
CA ASN A 108 8.47 8.83 11.98
C ASN A 108 8.26 9.66 10.69
N SER A 109 7.88 9.01 9.58
CA SER A 109 7.74 9.68 8.27
C SER A 109 6.57 10.64 8.23
N GLU A 110 6.69 11.72 7.45
CA GLU A 110 5.60 12.68 7.24
C GLU A 110 4.33 12.02 6.67
N HIS A 111 4.47 10.99 5.83
CA HIS A 111 3.36 10.23 5.28
C HIS A 111 2.57 9.49 6.36
N TYR A 112 3.25 8.79 7.26
CA TYR A 112 2.58 8.11 8.37
C TYR A 112 1.96 9.10 9.36
N ARG A 113 2.65 10.23 9.64
CA ARG A 113 2.11 11.31 10.47
C ARG A 113 0.81 11.89 9.89
N ALA A 114 0.77 12.15 8.59
CA ALA A 114 -0.43 12.62 7.90
C ALA A 114 -1.57 11.58 7.96
N TRP A 115 -1.24 10.30 7.75
CA TRP A 115 -2.22 9.22 7.86
C TRP A 115 -2.77 9.10 9.29
N TRP A 116 -1.91 9.15 10.32
CA TRP A 116 -2.34 9.07 11.72
C TRP A 116 -3.22 10.26 12.10
N ASN A 117 -2.82 11.49 11.76
CA ASN A 117 -3.61 12.68 12.05
C ASN A 117 -5.03 12.60 11.43
N ARG A 118 -5.15 12.05 10.22
CA ARG A 118 -6.44 11.85 9.54
C ARG A 118 -7.29 10.77 10.22
N ASN A 119 -6.66 9.69 10.71
CA ASN A 119 -7.34 8.48 11.17
C ASN A 119 -7.36 8.29 12.69
N ARG A 120 -6.80 9.23 13.49
CA ARG A 120 -6.61 9.06 14.95
C ARG A 120 -7.90 8.74 15.74
N TYR A 121 -9.06 9.14 15.23
CA TYR A 121 -10.36 8.85 15.85
C TYR A 121 -10.98 7.51 15.40
N ALA A 122 -10.39 6.89 14.37
CA ALA A 122 -10.81 5.62 13.81
C ALA A 122 -9.93 4.43 14.28
N VAL A 123 -8.88 4.69 15.07
CA VAL A 123 -7.94 3.67 15.58
C VAL A 123 -7.66 3.88 17.07
N ASN A 124 -7.14 2.86 17.75
CA ASN A 124 -6.57 2.96 19.11
C ASN A 124 -5.03 2.86 19.10
N TYR A 125 -4.39 3.30 18.02
CA TYR A 125 -2.93 3.26 17.94
C TYR A 125 -2.31 4.21 18.97
N PRO A 126 -1.07 3.96 19.43
CA PRO A 126 -0.43 4.78 20.44
C PRO A 126 -0.42 6.25 20.04
N GLU A 127 -0.67 7.12 21.02
CA GLU A 127 -0.49 8.56 20.80
C GLU A 127 1.00 8.91 20.70
N PRO A 128 1.39 9.80 19.79
CA PRO A 128 2.77 10.23 19.69
C PRO A 128 3.14 11.07 20.92
N GLN A 129 4.24 10.70 21.58
CA GLN A 129 4.76 11.45 22.73
C GLN A 129 5.86 12.41 22.30
N GLN A 130 6.08 13.45 23.11
CA GLN A 130 7.14 14.43 22.89
C GLN A 130 8.51 13.72 22.86
N GLY A 131 9.26 13.88 21.77
CA GLY A 131 10.60 13.30 21.59
C GLY A 131 10.63 11.85 21.09
N ARG A 132 9.49 11.12 21.03
CA ARG A 132 9.43 9.74 20.52
C ARG A 132 8.11 9.47 19.80
N TRP A 133 8.15 9.48 18.48
CA TRP A 133 6.94 9.29 17.66
C TRP A 133 6.66 7.80 17.45
N MET A 134 5.75 7.24 18.28
CA MET A 134 5.13 5.91 18.16
C MET A 134 6.04 4.68 17.97
N CYS A 135 7.35 4.80 18.14
CA CYS A 135 8.28 3.67 18.00
C CYS A 135 9.05 3.36 19.30
N PRO A 136 9.11 2.10 19.78
CA PRO A 136 8.53 0.90 19.18
C PRO A 136 7.01 1.00 19.11
N PHE A 137 6.45 0.42 18.05
CA PHE A 137 5.02 0.19 18.02
C PHE A 137 4.74 -1.00 18.95
N PRO A 138 4.08 -0.78 20.10
CA PRO A 138 4.03 -1.77 21.15
C PRO A 138 3.13 -2.94 20.76
N LYS A 139 3.42 -4.13 21.27
CA LYS A 139 2.49 -5.27 21.19
C LYS A 139 1.16 -4.94 21.87
N GLY A 140 0.09 -5.57 21.43
CA GLY A 140 -1.25 -5.37 21.99
C GLY A 140 -2.37 -5.54 20.97
N GLU A 141 -3.59 -5.27 21.44
CA GLU A 141 -4.79 -5.35 20.63
C GLU A 141 -5.15 -3.99 20.02
N TYR A 142 -5.39 -4.01 18.72
CA TYR A 142 -5.63 -2.83 17.93
C TYR A 142 -6.91 -2.96 17.10
N TYR A 143 -7.53 -1.82 16.79
CA TYR A 143 -8.67 -1.75 15.90
C TYR A 143 -8.52 -0.68 14.83
N LEU A 144 -9.23 -0.89 13.73
CA LEU A 144 -9.52 0.12 12.72
C LEU A 144 -11.04 0.17 12.54
N ARG A 145 -11.62 1.37 12.53
CA ARG A 145 -13.05 1.62 12.33
C ARG A 145 -13.24 2.47 11.09
N TRP A 146 -13.64 1.83 9.99
CA TRP A 146 -13.97 2.53 8.74
C TRP A 146 -12.81 3.36 8.16
N VAL A 147 -11.58 2.85 8.25
CA VAL A 147 -10.41 3.53 7.68
C VAL A 147 -10.42 3.38 6.17
N ALA A 148 -10.50 4.49 5.44
CA ALA A 148 -10.62 4.47 3.99
C ALA A 148 -9.34 3.94 3.32
N LEU A 149 -9.52 3.06 2.34
CA LEU A 149 -8.48 2.70 1.38
C LEU A 149 -8.59 3.65 0.19
N GLU A 150 -7.84 4.74 0.27
CA GLU A 150 -7.78 5.71 -0.81
C GLU A 150 -7.08 5.12 -2.03
N LYS A 151 -7.65 5.41 -3.20
CA LYS A 151 -7.07 5.02 -4.49
C LYS A 151 -5.84 5.88 -4.75
N GLY A 152 -4.68 5.41 -4.29
CA GLY A 152 -3.39 6.01 -4.61
C GLY A 152 -3.01 5.79 -6.08
N VAL A 153 -2.14 6.65 -6.61
CA VAL A 153 -1.54 6.44 -7.92
C VAL A 153 -0.42 5.40 -7.77
N LEU A 154 -0.63 4.20 -8.29
CA LEU A 154 0.39 3.14 -8.31
C LEU A 154 1.05 3.11 -9.69
N PRO A 155 2.24 3.70 -9.90
CA PRO A 155 2.84 3.82 -11.24
C PRO A 155 3.16 2.48 -11.90
N TRP A 156 3.34 1.41 -11.10
CA TRP A 156 3.60 0.04 -11.59
C TRP A 156 2.32 -0.73 -11.95
N VAL A 157 1.14 -0.13 -11.71
CA VAL A 157 -0.16 -0.69 -12.05
C VAL A 157 -0.65 -0.01 -13.32
N SER A 158 -0.39 -0.64 -14.46
CA SER A 158 -0.60 -0.02 -15.78
C SER A 158 -1.47 -0.84 -16.74
N LYS A 159 -1.84 -2.08 -16.38
CA LYS A 159 -2.58 -2.99 -17.25
C LYS A 159 -3.84 -3.50 -16.57
N PRO A 160 -4.96 -3.70 -17.29
CA PRO A 160 -6.11 -4.39 -16.74
C PRO A 160 -5.77 -5.82 -16.32
N GLY A 161 -6.29 -6.26 -15.18
CA GLY A 161 -6.05 -7.61 -14.65
C GLY A 161 -6.21 -7.67 -13.13
N LEU A 162 -5.82 -8.80 -12.55
CA LEU A 162 -5.84 -9.00 -11.11
C LEU A 162 -4.43 -8.79 -10.56
N TYR A 163 -4.34 -7.98 -9.50
CA TYR A 163 -3.09 -7.69 -8.81
C TYR A 163 -3.15 -8.23 -7.39
N ARG A 164 -1.98 -8.64 -6.90
CA ARG A 164 -1.73 -8.99 -5.50
C ARG A 164 -0.57 -8.15 -5.02
N MET A 165 -0.79 -7.34 -3.98
CA MET A 165 0.22 -6.55 -3.30
C MET A 165 0.51 -7.17 -1.94
N ASP A 166 1.74 -7.66 -1.77
CA ASP A 166 2.22 -8.22 -0.51
C ASP A 166 2.93 -7.15 0.31
N PHE A 167 2.31 -6.72 1.41
CA PHE A 167 2.95 -5.98 2.48
C PHE A 167 3.77 -6.96 3.32
N CYS A 168 5.08 -6.86 3.22
CA CYS A 168 6.02 -7.78 3.85
C CYS A 168 6.64 -7.11 5.07
N LEU A 169 6.73 -7.85 6.17
CA LEU A 169 7.47 -7.45 7.36
C LEU A 169 8.61 -8.44 7.59
N ALA A 170 9.83 -7.92 7.70
CA ALA A 170 11.04 -8.69 7.93
C ALA A 170 11.71 -8.28 9.24
N ASN A 171 12.17 -9.25 10.02
CA ASN A 171 12.98 -9.05 11.20
C ASN A 171 14.42 -9.45 10.88
N ASN A 172 15.38 -8.54 11.05
CA ASN A 172 16.79 -8.77 10.72
C ASN A 172 16.99 -9.31 9.30
N GLY A 173 16.24 -8.78 8.33
CA GLY A 173 16.30 -9.18 6.92
C GLY A 173 15.53 -10.45 6.54
N VAL A 174 15.01 -11.20 7.51
CA VAL A 174 14.21 -12.41 7.26
C VAL A 174 12.72 -12.06 7.26
N VAL A 175 12.01 -12.35 6.18
CA VAL A 175 10.55 -12.14 6.10
C VAL A 175 9.85 -13.02 7.12
N ARG A 176 9.10 -12.41 8.03
CA ARG A 176 8.34 -13.10 9.08
C ARG A 176 6.84 -13.06 8.83
N MET A 177 6.37 -12.04 8.12
CA MET A 177 4.94 -11.81 7.95
C MET A 177 4.64 -11.26 6.56
N ILE A 178 3.54 -11.73 5.97
CA ILE A 178 3.07 -11.29 4.66
C ILE A 178 1.56 -11.05 4.74
N HIS A 179 1.17 -9.82 4.41
CA HIS A 179 -0.21 -9.41 4.19
C HIS A 179 -0.46 -9.17 2.71
N ALA A 180 -1.39 -9.90 2.12
CA ALA A 180 -1.75 -9.75 0.71
C ALA A 180 -3.04 -8.94 0.55
N LEU A 181 -2.98 -7.87 -0.24
CA LEU A 181 -4.12 -7.14 -0.75
C LEU A 181 -4.32 -7.48 -2.22
N TYR A 182 -5.51 -7.99 -2.55
CA TYR A 182 -5.89 -8.30 -3.92
C TYR A 182 -6.79 -7.19 -4.44
N PHE A 183 -6.49 -6.73 -5.65
CA PHE A 183 -7.29 -5.70 -6.31
C PHE A 183 -7.29 -5.89 -7.81
N ARG A 184 -8.43 -5.60 -8.42
CA ARG A 184 -8.63 -5.67 -9.87
C ARG A 184 -8.50 -4.29 -10.48
N VAL A 185 -7.85 -4.25 -11.62
CA VAL A 185 -7.71 -3.07 -12.46
C VAL A 185 -8.50 -3.30 -13.72
N GLN A 186 -9.38 -2.37 -14.06
CA GLN A 186 -10.23 -2.43 -15.24
C GLN A 186 -10.11 -1.12 -16.01
N PRO A 187 -10.19 -1.16 -17.35
CA PRO A 187 -10.33 0.09 -18.10
C PRO A 187 -11.64 0.76 -17.71
N VAL A 188 -11.64 2.07 -17.51
CA VAL A 188 -12.87 2.86 -17.47
C VAL A 188 -13.34 2.95 -18.92
N ILE A 189 -14.31 2.11 -19.27
CA ILE A 189 -14.96 2.17 -20.58
C ILE A 189 -15.76 3.47 -20.59
N GLY A 190 -15.19 4.53 -21.18
CA GLY A 190 -15.99 5.65 -21.65
C GLY A 190 -16.98 5.14 -22.69
N GLN A 191 -18.25 5.53 -22.56
CA GLN A 191 -19.28 5.36 -23.57
C GLN A 191 -18.82 5.99 -24.89
N PHE A 192 -18.05 5.28 -25.72
CA PHE A 192 -18.01 5.57 -27.14
C PHE A 192 -19.27 4.98 -27.75
N GLN A 193 -20.40 5.64 -27.50
CA GLN A 193 -21.54 5.49 -28.39
C GLN A 193 -21.10 6.00 -29.76
N HIS A 194 -21.16 5.06 -30.67
CA HIS A 194 -21.01 5.14 -32.09
C HIS A 194 -21.82 6.30 -32.69
N ASN A 195 -21.20 7.47 -32.88
CA ASN A 195 -21.68 8.43 -33.87
C ASN A 195 -20.92 8.18 -35.18
N ARG A 196 -21.33 7.12 -35.89
CA ARG A 196 -21.29 7.12 -37.35
C ARG A 196 -22.66 7.60 -37.83
N LYS A 197 -22.69 8.84 -38.31
CA LYS A 197 -23.59 9.28 -39.37
C LYS A 197 -22.74 9.99 -40.40
#